data_AF-A0A4R6GD66-F1
#
_entry.id   AF-A0A4R6GD66-F1
#
_cell.length_a   1.000
_cell.length_b   1.000
_cell.length_c   1.000
_cell.angle_alpha   90.00
_cell.angle_beta   90.00
_cell.angle_gamma   90.00
#
_symmetry.space_group_name_H-M   'P 1'
#
loop_
_entity.id
_entity.type
_entity.pdbx_description
1 polymer ?
#
loop_
_entity_poly.entity_id
_entity_poly.type
_entity_poly.pdbx_seq_one_letter_code
_entity_poly.pdbx_strand_id
1 'polypeptide(L)'
;MAIEHDFFGLLESGPDGSIFWSENVELGDQSVTVDLTAPDQDDVSEAALDVAAGLVSSLEAIDRSARNAMVSELDDRTSEVTEYILQQQENLGDDIDDMLVDVSGDLHIDVIRSLQLMSMTILADEHGGSDPFAVLEYALDPDATDDVLLVNLGSDGDVLSVTSAD
;
A
#
# COMPACT_ATOMS: atom_id res chain seq x y z
N MET A 1 -26.22 10.21 5.17
CA MET A 1 -26.04 10.55 6.61
C MET A 1 -24.53 10.74 6.78
N ALA A 2 -24.01 11.12 7.95
CA ALA A 2 -22.57 11.39 8.10
C ALA A 2 -22.03 10.70 9.36
N ILE A 3 -20.78 10.24 9.30
CA ILE A 3 -20.06 9.61 10.40
C ILE A 3 -19.00 10.60 10.88
N GLU A 4 -18.93 10.87 12.18
CA GLU A 4 -17.89 11.70 12.78
C GLU A 4 -16.88 10.78 13.47
N HIS A 5 -15.59 10.96 13.16
CA HIS A 5 -14.49 10.19 13.73
C HIS A 5 -13.34 11.13 14.11
N ASP A 6 -12.65 10.84 15.22
CA ASP A 6 -11.61 11.74 15.76
C ASP A 6 -10.43 11.94 14.79
N PHE A 7 -10.09 10.90 14.02
CA PHE A 7 -9.01 10.96 13.04
C PHE A 7 -9.47 11.48 11.67
N PHE A 8 -10.58 10.95 11.14
CA PHE A 8 -11.04 11.25 9.78
C PHE A 8 -11.92 12.50 9.69
N GLY A 9 -12.34 13.04 10.83
CA GLY A 9 -13.31 14.12 10.90
C GLY A 9 -14.69 13.65 10.45
N LEU A 10 -15.36 14.49 9.64
CA LEU A 10 -16.70 14.19 9.13
C LEU A 10 -16.61 13.46 7.79
N LEU A 11 -17.07 12.21 7.77
CA LEU A 11 -17.23 11.38 6.58
C LEU A 11 -18.67 11.51 6.06
N GLU A 12 -18.82 12.03 4.84
CA GLU A 12 -20.13 12.17 4.18
C GLU A 12 -20.26 11.18 3.03
N SER A 13 -21.44 10.57 2.90
CA SER A 13 -21.74 9.71 1.75
C SER A 13 -21.86 10.52 0.46
N GLY A 14 -21.27 10.01 -0.60
CA GLY A 14 -21.45 10.47 -1.97
C GLY A 14 -22.87 10.23 -2.50
N PRO A 15 -23.18 10.71 -3.72
CA PRO A 15 -24.51 10.58 -4.33
C PRO A 15 -24.97 9.14 -4.55
N ASP A 16 -24.03 8.20 -4.60
CA ASP A 16 -24.24 6.75 -4.76
C ASP A 16 -24.26 5.99 -3.44
N GLY A 17 -24.07 6.67 -2.30
CA GLY A 17 -24.02 6.06 -0.96
C GLY A 17 -22.60 5.74 -0.47
N SER A 18 -21.60 5.79 -1.37
CA SER A 18 -20.21 5.47 -1.04
C SER A 18 -19.60 6.48 -0.08
N ILE A 19 -18.64 6.04 0.73
CA ILE A 19 -17.77 6.92 1.51
C ILE A 19 -16.43 7.01 0.80
N PHE A 20 -15.90 8.23 0.72
CA PHE A 20 -14.54 8.46 0.26
C PHE A 20 -13.89 9.56 1.11
N TRP A 21 -12.68 9.29 1.59
CA TRP A 21 -11.81 10.24 2.27
C TRP A 21 -10.39 10.06 1.75
N SER A 22 -9.65 11.17 1.65
CA SER A 22 -8.28 11.17 1.13
C SER A 22 -7.46 12.24 1.82
N GLU A 23 -6.26 11.90 2.27
CA GLU A 23 -5.29 12.84 2.84
C GLU A 23 -3.85 12.42 2.52
N ASN A 24 -2.92 13.38 2.55
CA ASN A 24 -1.49 13.10 2.43
C ASN A 24 -0.87 12.96 3.82
N VAL A 25 -0.15 11.85 4.05
CA VAL A 25 0.54 11.53 5.30
C VAL A 25 2.04 11.50 5.07
N GLU A 26 2.80 12.14 5.97
CA GLU A 26 4.27 12.14 5.91
C GLU A 26 4.84 10.78 6.36
N LEU A 27 5.74 10.21 5.56
CA LEU A 27 6.48 8.99 5.86
C LEU A 27 7.97 9.24 5.60
N GLY A 28 8.72 9.62 6.64
CA GLY A 28 10.11 10.07 6.44
C GLY A 28 10.19 11.28 5.50
N ASP A 29 10.86 11.14 4.36
CA ASP A 29 11.03 12.21 3.35
C ASP A 29 10.00 12.14 2.20
N GLN A 30 9.05 11.19 2.23
CA GLN A 30 7.99 11.03 1.22
C GLN A 30 6.62 11.46 1.78
N SER A 31 5.73 11.83 0.87
CA SER A 31 4.30 12.10 1.15
C SER A 31 3.49 10.98 0.51
N VAL A 32 2.74 10.24 1.33
CA VAL A 32 1.94 9.09 0.90
C VAL A 32 0.47 9.50 0.85
N THR A 33 -0.24 9.17 -0.23
CA THR A 33 -1.69 9.37 -0.28
C THR A 33 -2.39 8.25 0.47
N VAL A 34 -3.21 8.60 1.46
CA VAL A 34 -4.04 7.64 2.18
C VAL A 34 -5.49 7.86 1.80
N ASP A 35 -6.10 6.84 1.21
CA ASP A 35 -7.50 6.83 0.85
C ASP A 35 -8.26 5.88 1.77
N LEU A 36 -9.48 6.27 2.15
CA LEU A 36 -10.45 5.42 2.84
C LEU A 36 -11.72 5.39 2.00
N THR A 37 -12.18 4.18 1.68
CA THR A 37 -13.37 3.96 0.87
C THR A 37 -14.26 2.88 1.47
N ALA A 38 -15.57 3.00 1.18
CA ALA A 38 -16.56 1.96 1.44
C ALA A 38 -17.77 2.14 0.48
N PRO A 39 -18.43 1.05 0.05
CA PRO A 39 -19.56 1.12 -0.87
C PRO A 39 -20.83 1.72 -0.23
N ASP A 40 -21.02 1.54 1.08
CA ASP A 40 -22.15 2.07 1.84
C ASP A 40 -21.67 2.54 3.23
N GLN A 41 -22.24 3.62 3.73
CA GLN A 41 -21.94 4.10 5.08
C GLN A 41 -22.39 3.13 6.18
N ASP A 42 -23.43 2.34 5.92
CA ASP A 42 -23.99 1.42 6.91
C ASP A 42 -23.08 0.22 7.14
N ASP A 43 -22.13 -0.03 6.22
CA ASP A 43 -21.10 -1.05 6.33
C ASP A 43 -19.83 -0.55 7.07
N VAL A 44 -19.76 0.75 7.37
CA VAL A 44 -18.62 1.33 8.09
C VAL A 44 -18.89 1.42 9.59
N SER A 45 -18.22 0.55 10.33
CA SER A 45 -18.29 0.56 11.81
C SER A 45 -17.26 1.51 12.42
N GLU A 46 -17.56 2.07 13.60
CA GLU A 46 -16.60 2.87 14.39
C GLU A 46 -15.30 2.09 14.67
N ALA A 47 -15.41 0.79 14.95
CA ALA A 47 -14.24 -0.07 15.14
C ALA A 47 -13.36 -0.19 13.88
N ALA A 48 -13.96 -0.22 12.69
CA ALA A 48 -13.21 -0.21 11.43
C ALA A 48 -12.43 1.10 11.27
N LEU A 49 -13.02 2.23 11.63
CA LEU A 49 -12.35 3.54 11.59
C LEU A 49 -11.23 3.65 12.64
N ASP A 50 -11.42 3.13 13.85
CA ASP A 50 -10.35 3.07 14.86
C ASP A 50 -9.16 2.26 14.36
N VAL A 51 -9.42 1.10 13.74
CA VAL A 51 -8.38 0.24 13.15
C VAL A 51 -7.69 0.95 12.00
N ALA A 52 -8.44 1.55 11.08
CA ALA A 52 -7.90 2.32 9.96
C ALA A 52 -6.97 3.44 10.44
N ALA A 53 -7.41 4.25 11.41
CA ALA A 53 -6.59 5.30 12.01
C ALA A 53 -5.33 4.73 12.68
N GLY A 54 -5.43 3.55 13.29
CA GLY A 54 -4.30 2.81 13.85
C GLY A 54 -3.27 2.38 12.80
N LEU A 55 -3.73 1.92 11.62
CA LEU A 55 -2.85 1.58 10.50
C LEU A 55 -2.12 2.82 9.97
N VAL A 56 -2.85 3.91 9.73
CA VAL A 56 -2.24 5.17 9.27
C VAL A 56 -1.21 5.69 10.26
N SER A 57 -1.51 5.64 11.56
CA SER A 57 -0.58 6.04 12.62
C SER A 57 0.66 5.13 12.72
N SER A 58 0.58 3.91 12.19
CA SER A 58 1.63 2.90 12.23
C SER A 58 2.32 2.70 10.87
N LEU A 59 2.11 3.62 9.92
CA LEU A 59 2.54 3.49 8.52
C LEU A 59 4.02 3.14 8.36
N GLU A 60 4.91 3.74 9.15
CA GLU A 60 6.35 3.42 9.14
C GLU A 60 6.66 1.96 9.51
N ALA A 61 5.92 1.40 10.46
CA ALA A 61 6.10 0.02 10.88
C ALA A 61 5.52 -0.95 9.83
N ILE A 62 4.37 -0.58 9.26
CA ILE A 62 3.71 -1.32 8.18
C ILE A 62 4.58 -1.35 6.92
N ASP A 63 5.14 -0.21 6.49
CA ASP A 63 6.05 -0.15 5.33
C ASP A 63 7.25 -1.09 5.51
N ARG A 64 7.85 -1.09 6.70
CA ARG A 64 8.94 -2.01 7.03
C ARG A 64 8.50 -3.47 6.96
N SER A 65 7.30 -3.78 7.45
CA SER A 65 6.73 -5.14 7.39
C SER A 65 6.50 -5.58 5.94
N ALA A 66 5.90 -4.72 5.13
CA ALA A 66 5.66 -4.92 3.71
C ALA A 66 6.96 -5.22 2.94
N ARG A 67 8.00 -4.40 3.13
CA ARG A 67 9.31 -4.64 2.51
C ARG A 67 9.95 -5.95 2.95
N ASN A 68 9.82 -6.33 4.22
CA ASN A 68 10.30 -7.63 4.70
C ASN A 68 9.54 -8.80 4.06
N ALA A 69 8.23 -8.66 3.86
CA ALA A 69 7.42 -9.65 3.14
C ALA A 69 7.89 -9.77 1.68
N MET A 70 8.13 -8.65 0.98
CA MET A 70 8.68 -8.67 -0.38
C MET A 70 10.04 -9.39 -0.44
N VAL A 71 10.94 -9.12 0.51
CA VAL A 71 12.23 -9.82 0.58
C VAL A 71 12.05 -11.32 0.79
N SER A 72 11.05 -11.74 1.57
CA SER A 72 10.75 -13.16 1.78
C SER A 72 10.24 -13.87 0.51
N GLU A 73 9.70 -13.13 -0.46
CA GLU A 73 9.22 -13.66 -1.74
C GLU A 73 10.35 -13.93 -2.74
N LEU A 74 11.57 -13.43 -2.50
CA LEU A 74 12.71 -13.59 -3.42
C LEU A 74 13.23 -15.03 -3.52
N ASP A 75 12.90 -15.90 -2.56
CA ASP A 75 13.26 -17.31 -2.61
C ASP A 75 12.41 -18.11 -3.62
N ASP A 76 11.25 -17.58 -4.01
CA ASP A 76 10.39 -18.14 -5.06
C ASP A 76 10.56 -17.35 -6.36
N ARG A 77 11.08 -18.02 -7.38
CA ARG A 77 11.30 -17.40 -8.71
C ARG A 77 10.02 -17.09 -9.46
N THR A 78 8.89 -17.62 -9.00
CA THR A 78 7.58 -17.38 -9.58
C THR A 78 6.73 -16.44 -8.73
N SER A 79 7.33 -15.81 -7.70
CA SER A 79 6.65 -14.77 -6.95
C SER A 79 6.50 -13.51 -7.79
N GLU A 80 5.41 -12.79 -7.51
CA GLU A 80 5.09 -11.50 -8.14
C GLU A 80 6.21 -10.47 -7.93
N VAL A 81 6.86 -10.51 -6.77
CA VAL A 81 8.01 -9.64 -6.46
C VAL A 81 9.20 -9.93 -7.37
N THR A 82 9.51 -11.22 -7.58
CA THR A 82 10.62 -11.59 -8.47
C THR A 82 10.32 -11.21 -9.91
N GLU A 83 9.12 -11.50 -10.40
CA GLU A 83 8.71 -11.15 -11.77
C GLU A 83 8.71 -9.63 -11.98
N TYR A 84 8.21 -8.85 -11.02
CA TYR A 84 8.30 -7.39 -11.05
C TYR A 84 9.74 -6.90 -11.20
N ILE A 85 10.66 -7.40 -10.37
CA ILE A 85 12.07 -6.98 -10.40
C ILE A 85 12.74 -7.36 -11.73
N LEU A 86 12.38 -8.51 -12.31
CA LEU A 86 12.87 -8.91 -13.63
C LEU A 86 12.31 -7.99 -14.73
N GLN A 87 11.02 -7.66 -14.66
CA GLN A 87 10.38 -6.74 -15.60
C GLN A 87 11.02 -5.34 -15.57
N GLN A 88 11.29 -4.80 -14.37
CA GLN A 88 12.00 -3.53 -14.23
C GLN A 88 13.42 -3.57 -14.81
N GLN A 89 14.15 -4.69 -14.62
CA GLN A 89 15.47 -4.89 -15.23
C GLN A 89 15.40 -4.92 -16.75
N GLU A 90 14.40 -5.57 -17.32
CA GLU A 90 14.24 -5.63 -18.77
C GLU A 90 13.83 -4.28 -19.37
N ASN A 91 12.97 -3.53 -18.67
CA ASN A 91 12.45 -2.24 -19.12
C ASN A 91 13.48 -1.11 -19.01
N LEU A 92 14.19 -1.03 -17.89
CA LEU A 92 15.13 0.05 -17.60
C LEU A 92 16.56 -0.29 -18.04
N GLY A 93 16.94 -1.56 -18.07
CA GLY A 93 18.29 -2.00 -18.44
C GLY A 93 19.34 -1.36 -17.55
N ASP A 94 20.32 -0.68 -18.16
CA ASP A 94 21.41 -0.01 -17.44
C ASP A 94 20.93 1.23 -16.66
N ASP A 95 19.76 1.79 -16.99
CA ASP A 95 19.22 2.98 -16.33
C ASP A 95 18.56 2.66 -14.97
N ILE A 96 18.41 1.37 -14.62
CA ILE A 96 17.84 0.97 -13.32
C ILE A 96 18.68 1.48 -12.15
N ASP A 97 20.00 1.54 -12.30
CA ASP A 97 20.93 2.00 -11.26
C ASP A 97 20.67 3.45 -10.86
N ASP A 98 20.15 4.28 -11.78
CA ASP A 98 19.79 5.68 -11.50
C ASP A 98 18.54 5.81 -10.62
N MET A 99 17.71 4.75 -10.55
CA MET A 99 16.53 4.68 -9.69
C MET A 99 16.86 4.18 -8.27
N LEU A 100 18.04 3.57 -8.07
CA LEU A 100 18.37 2.93 -6.80
C LEU A 100 18.85 3.95 -5.77
N VAL A 101 18.32 3.85 -4.54
CA VAL A 101 18.74 4.70 -3.42
C VAL A 101 20.11 4.30 -2.86
N ASP A 102 20.49 3.04 -3.03
CA ASP A 102 21.78 2.47 -2.65
C ASP A 102 22.09 1.24 -3.53
N VAL A 103 23.37 1.03 -3.84
CA VAL A 103 23.83 -0.10 -4.65
C VAL A 103 24.71 -1.00 -3.78
N SER A 104 24.12 -2.07 -3.27
CA SER A 104 24.79 -3.03 -2.39
C SER A 104 25.42 -4.21 -3.14
N GLY A 105 25.06 -4.37 -4.42
CA GLY A 105 25.47 -5.49 -5.28
C GLY A 105 24.48 -6.66 -5.27
N ASP A 106 23.36 -6.51 -4.58
CA ASP A 106 22.18 -7.38 -4.69
C ASP A 106 21.03 -6.56 -5.24
N LEU A 107 20.89 -6.58 -6.57
CA LEU A 107 19.92 -5.75 -7.28
C LEU A 107 18.49 -5.96 -6.79
N HIS A 108 18.11 -7.19 -6.41
CA HIS A 108 16.75 -7.46 -5.95
C HIS A 108 16.46 -6.75 -4.63
N ILE A 109 17.42 -6.80 -3.70
CA ILE A 109 17.34 -6.08 -2.43
C ILE A 109 17.40 -4.56 -2.64
N ASP A 110 18.25 -4.11 -3.56
CA ASP A 110 18.41 -2.70 -3.87
C ASP A 110 17.12 -2.12 -4.48
N VAL A 111 16.45 -2.84 -5.37
CA VAL A 111 15.13 -2.46 -5.90
C VAL A 111 14.08 -2.36 -4.79
N ILE A 112 13.92 -3.40 -3.95
CA ILE A 112 12.92 -3.38 -2.86
C ILE A 112 13.16 -2.21 -1.89
N ARG A 113 14.42 -1.85 -1.62
CA ARG A 113 14.75 -0.69 -0.79
C ARG A 113 14.44 0.64 -1.45
N SER A 114 14.49 0.68 -2.78
CA SER A 114 14.31 1.89 -3.58
C SER A 114 12.84 2.16 -3.93
N LEU A 115 11.96 1.16 -3.80
CA LEU A 115 10.51 1.33 -3.98
C LEU A 115 9.97 2.48 -3.12
N GLN A 116 9.17 3.35 -3.74
CA GLN A 116 8.42 4.41 -3.09
C GLN A 116 7.02 3.90 -2.73
N LEU A 117 6.51 4.27 -1.55
CA LEU A 117 5.14 3.97 -1.16
C LEU A 117 4.25 5.09 -1.72
N MET A 118 3.48 4.78 -2.77
CA MET A 118 2.67 5.75 -3.49
C MET A 118 1.38 6.04 -2.72
N SER A 119 0.69 5.00 -2.30
CA SER A 119 -0.58 5.11 -1.60
C SER A 119 -0.85 3.98 -0.61
N MET A 120 -1.76 4.25 0.33
CA MET A 120 -2.45 3.26 1.14
C MET A 120 -3.95 3.43 0.91
N THR A 121 -4.62 2.42 0.38
CA THR A 121 -6.09 2.40 0.26
C THR A 121 -6.68 1.51 1.35
N ILE A 122 -7.60 2.05 2.16
CA ILE A 122 -8.30 1.34 3.23
C ILE A 122 -9.73 1.03 2.77
N LEU A 123 -10.12 -0.24 2.86
CA LEU A 123 -11.44 -0.77 2.52
C LEU A 123 -12.23 -0.96 3.82
N ALA A 124 -12.93 0.09 4.27
CA ALA A 124 -13.47 0.15 5.64
C ALA A 124 -14.59 -0.88 5.89
N ASP A 125 -15.25 -1.37 4.85
CA ASP A 125 -16.29 -2.40 4.89
C ASP A 125 -15.74 -3.81 5.08
N GLU A 126 -14.45 -4.05 4.81
CA GLU A 126 -13.81 -5.38 4.92
C GLU A 126 -13.32 -5.69 6.35
N HIS A 127 -13.68 -4.86 7.33
CA HIS A 127 -13.26 -5.05 8.72
C HIS A 127 -13.82 -6.36 9.32
N GLY A 128 -12.92 -7.28 9.67
CA GLY A 128 -13.27 -8.61 10.20
C GLY A 128 -13.62 -9.64 9.12
N GLY A 129 -13.45 -9.29 7.84
CA GLY A 129 -13.55 -10.18 6.69
C GLY A 129 -12.28 -11.01 6.46
N SER A 130 -12.27 -11.75 5.34
CA SER A 130 -11.09 -12.45 4.83
C SER A 130 -10.39 -11.72 3.70
N ASP A 131 -11.07 -10.73 3.13
CA ASP A 131 -10.53 -9.88 2.07
C ASP A 131 -9.60 -8.82 2.68
N PRO A 132 -8.69 -8.24 1.88
CA PRO A 132 -7.76 -7.22 2.36
C PRO A 132 -8.51 -6.03 2.96
N PHE A 133 -8.08 -5.58 4.13
CA PHE A 133 -8.60 -4.38 4.76
C PHE A 133 -7.86 -3.12 4.29
N ALA A 134 -6.59 -3.26 3.89
CA ALA A 134 -5.83 -2.19 3.28
C ALA A 134 -4.91 -2.72 2.18
N VAL A 135 -4.59 -1.87 1.22
CA VAL A 135 -3.68 -2.15 0.11
C VAL A 135 -2.63 -1.05 0.05
N LEU A 136 -1.36 -1.42 0.06
CA LEU A 136 -0.25 -0.50 -0.16
C LEU A 136 0.22 -0.61 -1.61
N GLU A 137 0.43 0.52 -2.26
CA GLU A 137 0.93 0.57 -3.63
C GLU A 137 2.37 1.07 -3.67
N TYR A 138 3.25 0.28 -4.28
CA TYR A 138 4.67 0.55 -4.38
C TYR A 138 5.12 0.66 -5.83
N ALA A 139 5.95 1.66 -6.14
CA ALA A 139 6.53 1.85 -7.46
C ALA A 139 8.03 2.11 -7.35
N LEU A 140 8.83 1.58 -8.30
CA LEU A 140 10.23 1.96 -8.45
C LEU A 140 10.35 3.32 -9.17
N ASP A 141 9.57 3.50 -10.23
CA ASP A 141 9.43 4.77 -10.94
C ASP A 141 8.03 5.34 -10.64
N PRO A 142 7.91 6.40 -9.83
CA PRO A 142 6.62 6.98 -9.46
C PRO A 142 5.88 7.63 -10.64
N ASP A 143 6.57 7.90 -11.76
CA ASP A 143 5.96 8.43 -12.98
C ASP A 143 5.40 7.31 -13.89
N ALA A 144 5.74 6.04 -13.63
CA ALA A 144 5.26 4.87 -14.35
C ALA A 144 4.08 4.22 -13.60
N THR A 145 2.85 4.55 -14.02
CA THR A 145 1.62 4.14 -13.31
C THR A 145 1.25 2.66 -13.47
N ASP A 146 1.83 1.99 -14.45
CA ASP A 146 1.42 0.62 -14.81
C ASP A 146 2.31 -0.45 -14.13
N ASP A 147 3.47 -0.06 -13.58
CA ASP A 147 4.45 -0.97 -13.00
C ASP A 147 4.49 -0.81 -11.46
N VAL A 148 3.49 -1.37 -10.78
CA VAL A 148 3.36 -1.30 -9.31
C VAL A 148 3.25 -2.66 -8.64
N LEU A 149 3.75 -2.74 -7.40
CA LEU A 149 3.53 -3.83 -6.47
C LEU A 149 2.46 -3.43 -5.44
N LEU A 150 1.50 -4.32 -5.23
CA LEU A 150 0.43 -4.18 -4.26
C LEU A 150 0.68 -5.10 -3.07
N VAL A 151 0.67 -4.54 -1.86
CA VAL A 151 0.76 -5.33 -0.62
C VAL A 151 -0.59 -5.29 0.09
N ASN A 152 -1.23 -6.44 0.17
CA ASN A 152 -2.53 -6.61 0.80
C ASN A 152 -2.36 -6.86 2.30
N LEU A 153 -3.10 -6.12 3.11
CA LEU A 153 -3.02 -6.15 4.58
C LEU A 153 -4.35 -6.59 5.19
N GLY A 154 -4.26 -7.33 6.29
CA GLY A 154 -5.39 -7.58 7.18
C GLY A 154 -5.70 -6.37 8.06
N SER A 155 -6.83 -6.43 8.77
CA SER A 155 -7.23 -5.40 9.74
C SER A 155 -6.31 -5.32 10.97
N ASP A 156 -5.50 -6.36 11.23
CA ASP A 156 -4.44 -6.36 12.24
C ASP A 156 -3.11 -5.76 11.73
N GLY A 157 -3.04 -5.39 10.44
CA GLY A 157 -1.83 -4.88 9.79
C GLY A 157 -0.87 -5.97 9.32
N ASP A 158 -1.24 -7.26 9.43
CA ASP A 158 -0.43 -8.36 8.90
C ASP A 158 -0.51 -8.41 7.37
N VAL A 159 0.61 -8.74 6.73
CA VAL A 159 0.67 -8.90 5.27
C VAL A 159 0.00 -10.21 4.88
N LEU A 160 -1.01 -10.12 4.02
CA LEU A 160 -1.75 -11.26 3.49
C LEU A 160 -1.13 -11.79 2.18
N SER A 161 -0.73 -10.89 1.30
CA SER A 161 -0.09 -11.22 0.02
C SER A 161 0.62 -10.01 -0.59
N VAL A 162 1.52 -10.30 -1.54
CA VAL A 162 2.09 -9.31 -2.46
C VAL A 162 1.71 -9.70 -3.87
N THR A 163 1.16 -8.77 -4.65
CA THR A 163 0.73 -8.98 -6.04
C THR A 163 1.24 -7.86 -6.94
N SER A 164 1.33 -8.09 -8.24
CA SER A 164 1.48 -7.01 -9.23
C SER A 164 0.10 -6.46 -9.63
N ALA A 165 0.05 -5.24 -10.17
CA ALA A 165 -1.16 -4.75 -10.85
C ALA A 165 -1.22 -5.35 -12.26
N ASP A 166 -2.34 -6.00 -12.62
CA ASP A 166 -2.63 -6.59 -13.95
C ASP A 166 -2.90 -5.54 -15.04
#